data_AF-A0A378B5C3-F1
#
_entry.id   AF-A0A378B5C3-F1
#
_cell.length_a   1.000
_cell.length_b   1.000
_cell.length_c   1.000
_cell.angle_alpha   90.00
_cell.angle_beta   90.00
_cell.angle_gamma   90.00
#
_symmetry.space_group_name_H-M   'P 1'
#
loop_
_entity.id
_entity.type
_entity.pdbx_description
1 polymer ?
#
loop_
_entity_poly.entity_id
_entity_poly.type
_entity_poly.pdbx_seq_one_letter_code
_entity_poly.pdbx_strand_id
1 'polypeptide(L)' 'MKIDVLGCGSAFSCTQNTSALRVIDADNKQWLIDCGPTVPRALWQRGGEVNDIDAIYFTHVHPDTAPA' A
#
# COMPACT_ATOMS: atom_id res chain seq x y z
N MET A 1 13.67 9.38 -5.72
CA MET A 1 12.77 8.69 -4.76
C MET A 1 11.41 9.38 -4.79
N LYS A 2 10.34 8.62 -5.00
CA LYS A 2 8.94 9.09 -5.00
C LYS A 2 8.16 8.29 -3.96
N ILE A 3 7.33 8.96 -3.17
CA ILE A 3 6.42 8.31 -2.23
C ILE A 3 4.99 8.57 -2.70
N ASP A 4 4.24 7.50 -2.90
CA ASP A 4 2.85 7.52 -3.29
C ASP A 4 1.98 7.02 -2.13
N VAL A 5 1.17 7.90 -1.56
CA VAL A 5 0.30 7.58 -0.42
C VAL A 5 -0.97 6.92 -0.94
N LEU A 6 -1.07 5.60 -0.85
CA LEU A 6 -2.22 4.82 -1.34
C LEU A 6 -3.44 4.97 -0.44
N GLY A 7 -3.20 5.15 0.87
CA GLY A 7 -4.22 5.40 1.87
C GLY A 7 -3.63 6.00 3.15
N CYS A 8 -4.50 6.68 3.91
CA CYS A 8 -4.18 7.29 5.21
C CYS A 8 -5.28 7.05 6.26
N GLY A 9 -6.25 6.18 5.96
CA GLY A 9 -7.27 5.75 6.90
C GLY A 9 -6.68 4.81 7.95
N SER A 10 -7.27 4.83 9.14
CA SER A 10 -6.93 3.94 10.25
C SER A 10 -8.11 3.03 10.60
N ALA A 11 -7.81 1.84 11.11
CA ALA A 11 -8.76 0.85 11.61
C ALA A 11 -9.96 0.64 10.66
N PHE A 12 -11.13 1.16 11.04
CA PHE A 12 -12.40 0.99 10.33
C PHE A 12 -12.73 2.16 9.39
N SER A 13 -11.74 2.78 8.75
CA SER A 13 -11.99 3.93 7.88
C SER A 13 -12.96 3.58 6.75
N CYS A 14 -14.15 4.21 6.76
CA CYS A 14 -15.22 3.89 5.82
C CYS A 14 -15.09 4.59 4.46
N THR A 15 -14.39 5.72 4.42
CA THR A 15 -14.34 6.62 3.25
C THR A 15 -12.95 6.72 2.63
N GLN A 16 -11.91 6.38 3.39
CA GLN A 16 -10.52 6.43 2.94
C GLN A 16 -9.96 5.01 2.81
N ASN A 17 -8.98 4.83 1.92
CA ASN A 17 -8.22 3.59 1.92
C ASN A 17 -7.41 3.48 3.21
N THR A 18 -7.27 2.26 3.72
CA THR A 18 -6.39 1.86 4.81
C THR A 18 -4.95 2.32 4.56
N SER A 19 -4.24 2.67 5.63
CA SER A 19 -2.89 3.21 5.56
C SER A 19 -1.94 2.32 4.75
N ALA A 20 -1.33 2.89 3.72
CA ALA A 20 -0.27 2.24 2.95
C ALA A 20 0.52 3.25 2.12
N LEU A 21 1.80 2.95 1.91
CA LEU A 21 2.72 3.73 1.10
C LEU A 21 3.33 2.86 0.00
N ARG A 22 3.40 3.37 -1.23
CA ARG A 22 4.23 2.83 -2.30
C ARG A 22 5.45 3.74 -2.47
N VAL A 23 6.63 3.19 -2.25
CA VAL A 23 7.91 3.89 -2.40
C VAL A 23 8.56 3.44 -3.70
N ILE A 24 8.96 4.38 -4.55
CA ILE A 24 9.61 4.11 -5.83
C ILE A 24 10.99 4.78 -5.83
N ASP A 25 12.05 4.00 -6.04
CA ASP A 25 13.43 4.51 -6.09
C ASP A 25 13.82 4.99 -7.49
N ALA A 26 15.12 5.26 -7.71
CA ALA A 26 15.63 5.73 -9.00
C ALA A 26 15.77 4.61 -10.04
N ASP A 27 15.89 3.35 -9.61
CA ASP A 27 15.98 2.15 -10.45
C ASP A 27 14.59 1.55 -10.73
N ASN A 28 13.53 2.29 -10.40
CA ASN A 28 12.13 1.87 -10.49
C ASN A 28 11.79 0.67 -9.60
N LYS A 29 12.59 0.37 -8.57
CA LYS A 29 12.20 -0.61 -7.55
C LYS A 29 11.08 -0.03 -6.71
N GLN A 30 10.12 -0.88 -6.37
CA GLN A 30 8.92 -0.47 -5.70
C GLN A 30 8.67 -1.30 -4.46
N TRP A 31 8.49 -0.61 -3.33
CA TRP A 31 8.16 -1.23 -2.07
C TRP A 31 6.78 -0.80 -1.64
N LEU A 32 6.01 -1.75 -1.13
CA LEU A 32 4.72 -1.51 -0.53
C LEU A 32 4.85 -1.64 0.99
N ILE A 33 4.62 -0.53 1.70
CA ILE A 33 4.56 -0.49 3.16
C ILE A 33 3.09 -0.58 3.54
N ASP A 34 2.75 -1.66 4.24
CA ASP A 34 1.39 -2.10 4.59
C ASP A 34 0.49 -2.40 3.37
N CYS A 35 -0.42 -3.35 3.55
CA CYS A 35 -1.36 -3.78 2.51
C CYS A 35 -2.68 -4.23 3.14
N GLY A 36 -3.40 -3.28 3.76
CA GLY A 36 -4.75 -3.51 4.23
C GLY A 36 -5.77 -3.81 3.11
N PRO A 37 -7.01 -4.20 3.45
CA PRO A 37 -8.02 -4.71 2.52
C PRO A 37 -8.33 -3.79 1.32
N THR A 38 -8.18 -2.48 1.49
CA THR A 38 -8.48 -1.50 0.43
C THR A 38 -7.28 -1.16 -0.46
N VAL A 39 -6.07 -1.57 -0.07
CA VAL A 39 -4.81 -1.19 -0.72
C VAL A 39 -4.66 -1.83 -2.11
N PRO A 40 -4.98 -3.12 -2.34
CA PRO A 40 -4.91 -3.70 -3.69
C PRO A 40 -5.77 -2.94 -4.71
N ARG A 41 -6.99 -2.55 -4.31
CA ARG A 41 -7.88 -1.71 -5.14
C ARG A 41 -7.26 -0.33 -5.39
N ALA A 42 -6.72 0.31 -4.36
CA ALA A 42 -6.10 1.63 -4.45
C ALA A 42 -4.90 1.64 -5.40
N LEU A 43 -4.06 0.59 -5.34
CA LEU A 43 -2.92 0.39 -6.22
C LEU A 43 -3.37 0.25 -7.69
N TRP A 44 -4.36 -0.62 -7.94
CA TRP A 44 -4.89 -0.85 -9.28
C TRP A 44 -5.48 0.42 -9.90
N GLN A 45 -6.25 1.21 -9.14
CA GLN A 45 -6.83 2.47 -9.61
C GLN A 45 -5.79 3.52 -10.02
N ARG A 46 -4.55 3.40 -9.52
CA ARG A 46 -3.41 4.26 -9.90
C ARG A 46 -2.57 3.67 -11.03
N GLY A 47 -3.03 2.59 -11.67
CA GLY A 47 -2.33 1.89 -12.73
C GLY A 47 -1.08 1.14 -12.26
N GLY A 48 -0.97 0.83 -10.97
CA GLY A 48 0.08 -0.06 -10.47
C GLY A 48 -0.33 -1.52 -10.58
N GLU A 49 0.57 -2.38 -11.02
CA GLU A 49 0.37 -3.83 -11.01
C GLU A 49 1.00 -4.47 -9.77
N VAL A 50 0.46 -5.60 -9.34
CA VAL A 50 1.04 -6.38 -8.22
C VAL A 50 2.45 -6.86 -8.56
N ASN A 51 2.71 -7.15 -9.84
CA ASN A 51 4.02 -7.60 -10.32
C ASN A 51 5.08 -6.50 -10.33
N ASP A 52 4.70 -5.23 -10.16
CA ASP A 52 5.64 -4.11 -10.05
C ASP A 52 6.25 -3.98 -8.64
N ILE A 53 5.68 -4.66 -7.64
CA ILE A 53 6.06 -4.54 -6.24
C ILE A 53 7.14 -5.57 -5.90
N ASP A 54 8.38 -5.12 -5.71
CA ASP A 54 9.52 -5.98 -5.39
C ASP A 54 9.51 -6.49 -3.95
N ALA A 55 8.92 -5.72 -3.04
CA ALA A 55 8.88 -6.05 -1.62
C ALA A 55 7.62 -5.51 -0.94
N ILE A 56 7.07 -6.29 -0.02
CA ILE A 56 5.99 -5.87 0.88
C ILE A 56 6.52 -5.90 2.31
N TYR A 57 6.37 -4.80 3.03
CA TYR A 57 6.76 -4.66 4.42
C TYR A 57 5.52 -4.36 5.27
N PHE A 58 5.20 -5.24 6.21
CA PHE A 58 4.14 -5.03 7.19
C PHE A 58 4.72 -4.42 8.46
N THR A 59 4.20 -3.27 8.86
CA THR A 59 4.62 -2.59 10.09
C THR A 59 4.24 -3.39 11.33
N HIS A 60 3.07 -4.02 11.30
CA HIS A 60 2.53 -4.93 12.30
C HIS A 60 1.36 -5.73 11.71
N VAL A 61 0.87 -6.72 12.46
CA VAL A 61 -0.21 -7.62 12.03
C VAL A 61 -1.53 -7.18 12.67
N HIS A 62 -2.13 -6.14 12.10
CA HIS A 62 -3.51 -5.76 12.35
C HIS A 62 -4.28 -5.80 11.02
N PRO A 63 -5.60 -6.13 11.00
CA PRO A 63 -6.33 -6.34 9.75
C PRO A 63 -6.42 -5.12 8.81
N ASP A 64 -6.08 -3.91 9.26
CA ASP A 64 -6.04 -2.71 8.40
C ASP A 64 -4.64 -2.45 7.82
N THR A 65 -3.58 -3.09 8.32
CA THR A 65 -2.20 -2.93 7.84
C THR A 65 -1.66 -4.17 7.13
N ALA A 66 -2.16 -5.35 7.47
CA ALA A 66 -1.80 -6.61 6.83
C ALA A 66 -3.07 -7.38 6.44
N PRO A 67 -3.02 -8.18 5.35
CA PRO A 67 -4.10 -9.11 5.05
C PRO A 67 -4.24 -10.11 6.21
N ALA A 68 -5.49 -10.43 6.55
CA ALA A 68 -5.83 -11.45 7.54
C ALA A 68 -5.51 -12.86 7.02
#